data_AF-A0AAD8M5N3-F1
#
_entry.id   AF-A0AAD8M5N3-F1
#
_cell.length_a   1.000
_cell.length_b   1.000
_cell.length_c   1.000
_cell.angle_alpha   90.00
_cell.angle_beta   90.00
_cell.angle_gamma   90.00
#
_symmetry.space_group_name_H-M   'P 1'
#
loop_
_entity.id
_entity.type
_entity.pdbx_description
1 polymer ?
#
loop_
_entity_poly.entity_id
_entity_poly.type
_entity_poly.pdbx_seq_one_letter_code
_entity_poly.pdbx_strand_id
1 'polypeptide(L)'
;MKRSNTRDISSFFSKKPITENASQVQTSEENPIPEINITRAPQPSAQGSSPSVTIPPPVVDIVNLSHDPGKRKKLIDFHPNERDLVRRMYIQRGPCQPVDHVFPKTLFGTKERRFNVKWFDSSWRPWLEYSVFKDAAFCFICYLFKAENTAGGDAFVSEGFKAWNRIETIRDHVGKHTSSHNNAVITMELFTKQKGSIVTALSKQTDEIMSAYRKRLEASITAIRWLLLQGLPFRGHDESENSMNRGNFISLLALLSEHDPEYSKVVLKMAPGNCQLTSPIVQKDIINACAKETTKAILEERKFVTHHSSNPAQS
;
A
#
# COMPACT_ATOMS: atom_id res chain seq x y z
N MET A 1 18.76 51.83 -38.89
CA MET A 1 17.45 51.89 -38.20
C MET A 1 16.64 50.65 -38.52
N LYS A 2 16.53 49.68 -37.59
CA LYS A 2 15.46 48.66 -37.56
C LYS A 2 15.27 48.31 -36.07
N ARG A 3 14.10 48.64 -35.53
CA ARG A 3 13.75 48.54 -34.10
C ARG A 3 13.36 47.09 -33.76
N SER A 4 13.95 46.57 -32.70
CA SER A 4 13.58 45.34 -32.00
C SER A 4 12.23 45.51 -31.29
N ASN A 5 11.31 44.57 -31.46
CA ASN A 5 10.03 44.54 -30.78
C ASN A 5 10.03 43.39 -29.76
N THR A 6 10.44 43.67 -28.53
CA THR A 6 10.34 42.75 -27.39
C THR A 6 8.94 42.88 -26.78
N ARG A 7 8.16 41.80 -26.79
CA ARG A 7 6.88 41.72 -26.08
C ARG A 7 7.16 41.47 -24.59
N ASP A 8 6.63 42.36 -23.74
CA ASP A 8 6.76 42.31 -22.29
C ASP A 8 5.85 41.22 -21.69
N ILE A 9 6.44 40.39 -20.82
CA ILE A 9 5.86 39.16 -20.25
C ILE A 9 4.86 39.47 -19.14
N SER A 10 4.81 40.72 -18.67
CA SER A 10 3.90 41.23 -17.65
C SER A 10 2.41 41.17 -18.06
N SER A 11 2.12 41.04 -19.35
CA SER A 11 0.75 40.98 -19.90
C SER A 11 0.01 39.65 -19.65
N PHE A 12 0.70 38.60 -19.18
CA PHE A 12 0.10 37.29 -18.91
C PHE A 12 -0.54 37.14 -17.51
N PHE A 13 -0.29 38.06 -16.58
CA PHE A 13 -0.66 37.89 -15.17
C PHE A 13 -1.76 38.84 -14.65
N SER A 14 -2.40 39.63 -15.53
CA SER A 14 -3.47 40.54 -15.10
C SER A 14 -4.85 39.89 -15.16
N LYS A 15 -5.46 39.65 -13.99
CA LYS A 15 -6.86 39.21 -13.85
C LYS A 15 -7.81 40.31 -14.37
N LYS A 16 -8.72 39.95 -15.30
CA LYS A 16 -9.83 40.83 -15.69
C LYS A 16 -10.86 40.91 -14.56
N PRO A 17 -11.31 42.11 -14.16
CA PRO A 17 -12.48 42.26 -13.30
C PRO A 17 -13.76 42.11 -14.14
N ILE A 18 -14.74 41.37 -13.61
CA ILE A 18 -16.11 41.39 -14.13
C ILE A 18 -16.89 42.33 -13.21
N THR A 19 -17.18 43.52 -13.72
CA THR A 19 -18.19 44.42 -13.14
C THR A 19 -19.49 44.27 -13.90
N GLU A 20 -20.55 44.14 -13.11
CA GLU A 20 -21.95 44.27 -13.44
C GLU A 20 -22.23 45.50 -14.32
N ASN A 21 -23.26 45.41 -15.16
CA ASN A 21 -24.06 46.58 -15.48
C ASN A 21 -25.52 46.19 -15.70
N ALA A 22 -26.36 46.68 -14.80
CA ALA A 22 -27.79 46.81 -14.95
C ALA A 22 -28.12 48.02 -15.84
N SER A 23 -29.19 47.93 -16.62
CA SER A 23 -30.10 49.05 -16.90
C SER A 23 -31.44 48.56 -17.46
N GLN A 24 -32.47 48.95 -16.71
CA GLN A 24 -33.94 49.00 -16.85
C GLN A 24 -34.47 49.48 -18.23
N VAL A 25 -35.73 49.39 -18.68
CA VAL A 25 -37.06 48.87 -18.24
C VAL A 25 -38.00 49.02 -19.45
N GLN A 26 -38.95 48.10 -19.69
CA GLN A 26 -40.38 48.41 -19.93
C GLN A 26 -41.24 47.14 -20.03
N THR A 27 -42.39 47.22 -19.37
CA THR A 27 -43.39 46.21 -19.03
C THR A 27 -44.38 45.90 -20.15
N SER A 28 -44.80 44.64 -20.30
CA SER A 28 -46.21 44.24 -20.50
C SER A 28 -46.41 42.72 -20.44
N GLU A 29 -47.34 42.35 -19.55
CA GLU A 29 -48.31 41.23 -19.60
C GLU A 29 -47.85 39.76 -19.46
N GLU A 30 -48.32 39.16 -18.36
CA GLU A 30 -48.28 37.73 -18.02
C GLU A 30 -49.20 36.89 -18.91
N ASN A 31 -48.75 35.68 -19.26
CA ASN A 31 -49.58 34.46 -19.32
C ASN A 31 -48.69 33.19 -19.31
N PRO A 32 -49.21 32.03 -18.85
CA PRO A 32 -48.43 31.01 -18.13
C PRO A 32 -47.78 29.93 -19.01
N ILE A 33 -46.69 29.34 -18.50
CA ILE A 33 -45.95 28.21 -19.11
C ILE A 33 -46.54 26.88 -18.60
N PRO A 34 -46.80 25.87 -19.46
CA PRO A 34 -47.37 24.59 -19.06
C PRO A 34 -46.32 23.60 -18.52
N GLU A 35 -46.71 22.86 -17.47
CA GLU A 35 -45.99 21.71 -16.90
C GLU A 35 -46.00 20.50 -17.84
N ILE A 36 -44.85 19.82 -17.96
CA ILE A 36 -44.76 18.50 -18.61
C ILE A 36 -44.28 17.48 -17.57
N ASN A 37 -45.22 16.61 -17.18
CA ASN A 37 -45.06 15.42 -16.36
C ASN A 37 -44.16 14.37 -17.03
N ILE A 38 -43.22 13.79 -16.28
CA ILE A 38 -42.58 12.52 -16.66
C ILE A 38 -43.09 11.41 -15.73
N THR A 39 -43.91 10.57 -16.35
CA THR A 39 -44.61 9.40 -15.80
C THR A 39 -43.66 8.27 -15.40
N ARG A 40 -43.98 7.63 -14.28
CA ARG A 40 -43.34 6.43 -13.71
C ARG A 40 -43.88 5.14 -14.34
N ALA A 41 -43.00 4.15 -14.54
CA ALA A 41 -43.14 2.68 -14.32
C ALA A 41 -42.40 1.86 -15.40
N PRO A 42 -42.09 0.55 -15.22
CA PRO A 42 -42.25 -0.32 -14.04
C PRO A 42 -40.97 -1.08 -13.61
N GLN A 43 -41.01 -1.67 -12.41
CA GLN A 43 -40.06 -2.69 -11.93
C GLN A 43 -40.25 -4.05 -12.61
N PRO A 44 -39.19 -4.88 -12.67
CA PRO A 44 -39.31 -6.33 -12.56
C PRO A 44 -38.70 -6.86 -11.25
N SER A 45 -39.41 -7.80 -10.66
CA SER A 45 -39.07 -8.56 -9.46
C SER A 45 -38.57 -9.98 -9.79
N ALA A 46 -37.91 -10.58 -8.79
CA ALA A 46 -37.59 -12.00 -8.57
C ALA A 46 -36.20 -12.53 -8.98
N GLN A 47 -35.33 -12.57 -7.96
CA GLN A 47 -34.58 -13.73 -7.44
C GLN A 47 -33.74 -14.61 -8.40
N GLY A 48 -32.43 -14.66 -8.07
CA GLY A 48 -31.62 -15.87 -8.25
C GLY A 48 -30.15 -15.61 -8.56
N SER A 49 -29.29 -15.40 -7.55
CA SER A 49 -27.86 -15.79 -7.66
C SER A 49 -27.20 -15.92 -6.28
N SER A 50 -26.55 -17.07 -6.09
CA SER A 50 -25.67 -17.46 -4.98
C SER A 50 -24.40 -16.58 -4.86
N PRO A 51 -23.63 -16.71 -3.76
CA PRO A 51 -22.69 -15.69 -3.30
C PRO A 51 -21.41 -15.70 -4.15
N SER A 52 -21.06 -14.55 -4.74
CA SER A 52 -19.81 -14.43 -5.48
C SER A 52 -18.69 -13.95 -4.57
N VAL A 53 -17.91 -14.94 -4.13
CA VAL A 53 -16.45 -14.97 -4.11
C VAL A 53 -15.74 -13.88 -3.29
N THR A 54 -15.31 -14.28 -2.10
CA THR A 54 -14.10 -13.76 -1.45
C THR A 54 -12.94 -13.83 -2.44
N ILE A 55 -12.44 -12.68 -2.90
CA ILE A 55 -11.18 -12.61 -3.63
C ILE A 55 -10.06 -12.76 -2.58
N PRO A 56 -9.28 -13.85 -2.57
CA PRO A 56 -8.03 -13.86 -1.82
C PRO A 56 -7.06 -12.89 -2.53
N PRO A 57 -6.15 -12.21 -1.80
CA PRO A 57 -5.12 -11.41 -2.46
C PRO A 57 -4.34 -12.32 -3.44
N PRO A 58 -3.91 -11.82 -4.61
CA PRO A 58 -3.17 -12.63 -5.55
C PRO A 58 -1.77 -12.87 -4.97
N VAL A 59 -1.62 -13.98 -4.24
CA VAL A 59 -0.31 -14.56 -3.96
C VAL A 59 0.10 -15.27 -5.25
N VAL A 60 0.55 -14.47 -6.22
CA VAL A 60 1.23 -14.97 -7.41
C VAL A 60 2.45 -15.76 -6.96
N ASP A 61 2.77 -16.81 -7.71
CA ASP A 61 3.91 -17.73 -7.59
C ASP A 61 5.27 -17.00 -7.77
N ILE A 62 5.51 -15.96 -6.96
CA ILE A 62 6.69 -15.08 -6.94
C ILE A 62 7.90 -15.80 -6.32
N VAL A 63 7.67 -16.99 -5.74
CA VAL A 63 8.68 -17.80 -5.08
C VAL A 63 9.72 -18.33 -6.08
N ASN A 64 9.41 -18.39 -7.38
CA ASN A 64 10.28 -19.01 -8.39
C ASN A 64 10.88 -18.06 -9.44
N LEU A 65 11.06 -16.77 -9.13
CA LEU A 65 11.82 -15.85 -10.00
C LEU A 65 13.30 -16.23 -10.00
N SER A 66 13.84 -16.62 -11.15
CA SER A 66 15.27 -16.92 -11.30
C SER A 66 16.13 -15.68 -11.04
N HIS A 67 17.15 -15.82 -10.21
CA HIS A 67 18.11 -14.74 -9.98
C HIS A 67 19.10 -14.58 -11.14
N ASP A 68 19.44 -15.66 -11.85
CA ASP A 68 20.34 -15.62 -13.02
C ASP A 68 19.69 -14.81 -14.17
N PRO A 69 20.33 -13.73 -14.66
CA PRO A 69 19.76 -12.83 -15.66
C PRO A 69 19.46 -13.51 -16.99
N GLY A 70 20.24 -14.52 -17.38
CA GLY A 70 20.02 -15.25 -18.62
C GLY A 70 18.80 -16.17 -18.59
N LYS A 71 18.19 -16.38 -17.42
CA LYS A 71 16.96 -17.16 -17.22
C LYS A 71 15.74 -16.27 -16.89
N ARG A 72 15.90 -14.94 -16.79
CA ARG A 72 14.79 -14.05 -16.45
C ARG A 72 13.85 -13.89 -17.66
N LYS A 73 12.55 -13.91 -17.40
CA LYS A 73 11.54 -13.48 -18.38
C LYS A 73 11.67 -11.97 -18.62
N LYS A 74 11.29 -11.48 -19.79
CA LYS A 74 11.29 -10.02 -20.02
C LYS A 74 10.23 -9.39 -19.12
N LEU A 75 10.45 -8.16 -18.66
CA LEU A 75 9.46 -7.47 -17.82
C LEU A 75 8.09 -7.30 -18.50
N ILE A 76 8.05 -7.17 -19.82
CA ILE A 76 6.81 -7.07 -20.60
C ILE A 76 5.97 -8.35 -20.54
N ASP A 77 6.62 -9.51 -20.38
CA ASP A 77 5.97 -10.82 -20.33
C ASP A 77 5.19 -11.04 -19.02
N PHE A 78 5.42 -10.19 -18.00
CA PHE A 78 4.63 -10.18 -16.78
C PHE A 78 3.39 -9.30 -16.95
N HIS A 79 2.31 -9.67 -16.25
CA HIS A 79 1.09 -8.88 -16.20
C HIS A 79 1.40 -7.46 -15.70
N PRO A 80 0.81 -6.37 -16.27
CA PRO A 80 1.12 -4.99 -15.89
C PRO A 80 1.10 -4.73 -14.37
N ASN A 81 0.15 -5.34 -13.66
CA ASN A 81 -0.01 -5.20 -12.21
C ASN A 81 1.08 -5.92 -11.39
N GLU A 82 1.86 -6.81 -11.98
CA GLU A 82 2.92 -7.60 -11.31
C GLU A 82 4.32 -7.02 -11.53
N ARG A 83 4.52 -6.23 -12.59
CA ARG A 83 5.85 -5.72 -12.99
C ARG A 83 6.56 -4.96 -11.87
N ASP A 84 5.82 -4.14 -11.13
CA ASP A 84 6.38 -3.38 -10.01
C ASP A 84 6.74 -4.26 -8.82
N LEU A 85 5.98 -5.33 -8.58
CA LEU A 85 6.31 -6.32 -7.56
C LEU A 85 7.57 -7.09 -7.95
N VAL A 86 7.68 -7.50 -9.21
CA VAL A 86 8.88 -8.14 -9.78
C VAL A 86 10.11 -7.21 -9.65
N ARG A 87 9.97 -5.92 -10.00
CA ARG A 87 11.05 -4.93 -9.80
C ARG A 87 11.48 -4.87 -8.35
N ARG A 88 10.55 -4.77 -7.40
CA ARG A 88 10.86 -4.70 -5.96
C ARG A 88 11.59 -5.96 -5.48
N MET A 89 11.16 -7.13 -5.92
CA MET A 89 11.80 -8.41 -5.57
C MET A 89 13.25 -8.48 -6.06
N TYR A 90 13.51 -8.07 -7.31
CA TYR A 90 14.87 -8.03 -7.84
C TYR A 90 15.73 -6.98 -7.12
N ILE A 91 15.21 -5.77 -6.88
CA ILE A 91 15.93 -4.72 -6.13
C ILE A 91 16.31 -5.21 -4.74
N GLN A 92 15.42 -5.93 -4.05
CA GLN A 92 15.70 -6.50 -2.74
C GLN A 92 16.79 -7.58 -2.77
N ARG A 93 16.85 -8.39 -3.84
CA ARG A 93 17.89 -9.43 -4.01
C ARG A 93 19.23 -8.86 -4.51
N GLY A 94 19.20 -7.74 -5.24
CA GLY A 94 20.37 -7.13 -5.87
C GLY A 94 20.76 -7.77 -7.22
N PRO A 95 21.87 -7.30 -7.83
CA PRO A 95 22.42 -7.86 -9.06
C PRO A 95 23.03 -9.26 -8.84
N CYS A 96 22.92 -10.13 -9.85
CA CYS A 96 23.49 -11.49 -9.80
C CYS A 96 25.00 -11.46 -10.03
N GLN A 97 25.79 -11.58 -8.96
CA GLN A 97 27.26 -11.46 -8.98
C GLN A 97 27.93 -12.70 -8.38
N PRO A 98 28.05 -13.80 -9.13
CA PRO A 98 28.64 -15.03 -8.61
C PRO A 98 30.15 -14.85 -8.38
N VAL A 99 30.61 -15.04 -7.15
CA VAL A 99 32.03 -14.87 -6.76
C VAL A 99 32.81 -16.17 -6.89
N ASP A 100 32.21 -17.31 -6.51
CA ASP A 100 32.85 -18.63 -6.49
C ASP A 100 32.66 -19.43 -7.80
N HIS A 101 32.32 -18.75 -8.90
CA HIS A 101 32.10 -19.39 -10.20
C HIS A 101 33.39 -19.46 -11.02
N VAL A 102 33.65 -20.61 -11.66
CA VAL A 102 34.74 -20.75 -12.62
C VAL A 102 34.29 -20.21 -13.98
N PHE A 103 34.62 -18.96 -14.25
CA PHE A 103 34.27 -18.29 -15.50
C PHE A 103 34.92 -18.96 -16.71
N PRO A 104 34.11 -19.44 -17.69
CA PRO A 104 34.61 -20.07 -18.91
C PRO A 104 35.55 -19.15 -19.69
N LYS A 105 36.51 -19.77 -20.36
CA LYS A 105 37.39 -19.07 -21.30
C LYS A 105 36.92 -19.31 -22.71
N THR A 106 36.90 -18.25 -23.50
CA THR A 106 36.54 -18.27 -24.92
C THR A 106 37.72 -17.73 -25.73
N LEU A 107 37.98 -18.34 -26.88
CA LEU A 107 39.08 -17.93 -27.76
C LEU A 107 38.67 -16.67 -28.55
N PHE A 108 39.45 -15.60 -28.42
CA PHE A 108 39.30 -14.38 -29.21
C PHE A 108 40.58 -14.15 -30.02
N GLY A 109 40.53 -14.51 -31.30
CA GLY A 109 41.72 -14.55 -32.15
C GLY A 109 42.71 -15.57 -31.59
N THR A 110 43.86 -15.10 -31.11
CA THR A 110 44.93 -15.96 -30.54
C THR A 110 44.94 -16.00 -29.01
N LYS A 111 44.04 -15.26 -28.34
CA LYS A 111 44.05 -15.12 -26.87
C LYS A 111 42.77 -15.65 -26.26
N GLU A 112 42.90 -16.47 -25.23
CA GLU A 112 41.77 -16.83 -24.37
C GLU A 112 41.36 -15.64 -23.51
N ARG A 113 40.06 -15.35 -23.47
CA ARG A 113 39.48 -14.29 -22.62
C ARG A 113 38.27 -14.85 -21.86
N ARG A 114 38.00 -14.26 -20.71
CA ARG A 114 36.84 -14.58 -19.85
C ARG A 114 36.33 -13.33 -19.17
N PHE A 115 35.14 -13.41 -18.60
CA PHE A 115 34.67 -12.41 -17.65
C PHE A 115 35.67 -12.25 -16.49
N ASN A 116 35.94 -11.02 -16.09
CA ASN A 116 36.86 -10.73 -14.99
C ASN A 116 36.06 -10.41 -13.72
N VAL A 117 36.15 -11.28 -12.72
CA VAL A 117 35.41 -11.16 -11.44
C VAL A 117 35.67 -9.84 -10.73
N LYS A 118 36.88 -9.28 -10.86
CA LYS A 118 37.24 -7.98 -10.27
C LYS A 118 36.37 -6.82 -10.78
N TRP A 119 35.66 -7.02 -11.89
CA TRP A 119 34.67 -6.05 -12.37
C TRP A 119 33.52 -5.86 -11.38
N PHE A 120 33.20 -6.86 -10.54
CA PHE A 120 32.24 -6.71 -9.44
C PHE A 120 32.74 -5.85 -8.28
N ASP A 121 34.05 -5.66 -8.13
CA ASP A 121 34.62 -4.78 -7.09
C ASP A 121 34.90 -3.36 -7.61
N SER A 122 34.60 -3.10 -8.89
CA SER A 122 34.87 -1.83 -9.56
C SER A 122 33.68 -0.86 -9.49
N SER A 123 33.79 0.29 -10.18
CA SER A 123 32.68 1.22 -10.39
C SER A 123 31.49 0.61 -11.13
N TRP A 124 31.61 -0.61 -11.67
CA TRP A 124 30.52 -1.32 -12.34
C TRP A 124 29.67 -2.18 -11.40
N ARG A 125 30.07 -2.35 -10.14
CA ARG A 125 29.34 -3.11 -9.11
C ARG A 125 27.84 -2.83 -9.03
N PRO A 126 27.35 -1.56 -9.11
CA PRO A 126 25.94 -1.28 -8.88
C PRO A 126 25.00 -1.88 -9.93
N TRP A 127 25.51 -2.17 -11.13
CA TRP A 127 24.66 -2.54 -12.26
C TRP A 127 25.12 -3.79 -13.01
N LEU A 128 26.41 -4.12 -12.98
CA LEU A 128 26.95 -5.24 -13.73
C LEU A 128 26.57 -6.55 -13.04
N GLU A 129 25.93 -7.43 -13.79
CA GLU A 129 25.56 -8.78 -13.34
C GLU A 129 25.99 -9.81 -14.39
N TYR A 130 26.07 -11.07 -14.00
CA TYR A 130 26.52 -12.15 -14.86
C TYR A 130 25.55 -13.33 -14.82
N SER A 131 25.29 -13.91 -15.99
CA SER A 131 24.55 -15.16 -16.17
C SER A 131 25.53 -16.32 -16.27
N VAL A 132 25.47 -17.26 -15.33
CA VAL A 132 26.17 -18.54 -15.43
C VAL A 132 25.58 -19.37 -16.56
N PHE A 133 24.26 -19.32 -16.73
CA PHE A 133 23.56 -20.07 -17.76
C PHE A 133 23.95 -19.66 -19.18
N LYS A 134 24.05 -18.35 -19.43
CA LYS A 134 24.41 -17.83 -20.76
C LYS A 134 25.90 -17.59 -20.95
N ASP A 135 26.72 -17.62 -19.89
CA ASP A 135 28.11 -17.10 -19.92
C ASP A 135 28.16 -15.69 -20.54
N ALA A 136 27.41 -14.75 -19.95
CA ALA A 136 27.28 -13.39 -20.46
C ALA A 136 27.03 -12.38 -19.35
N ALA A 137 27.49 -11.14 -19.56
CA ALA A 137 27.25 -10.02 -18.67
C ALA A 137 25.97 -9.26 -19.06
N PHE A 138 25.23 -8.80 -18.06
CA PHE A 138 24.00 -8.03 -18.22
C PHE A 138 24.06 -6.78 -17.35
N CYS A 139 23.10 -5.88 -17.57
CA CYS A 139 22.90 -4.70 -16.76
C CYS A 139 21.59 -4.82 -15.98
N PHE A 140 21.72 -5.01 -14.67
CA PHE A 140 20.63 -5.17 -13.73
C PHE A 140 19.61 -4.02 -13.79
N ILE A 141 20.12 -2.78 -13.78
CA ILE A 141 19.29 -1.58 -13.75
C ILE A 141 18.55 -1.42 -15.09
N CYS A 142 19.24 -1.63 -16.21
CA CYS A 142 18.64 -1.55 -17.54
C CYS A 142 17.58 -2.64 -17.75
N TYR A 143 17.80 -3.87 -17.27
CA TYR A 143 16.78 -4.92 -17.30
C TYR A 143 15.49 -4.49 -16.58
N LEU A 144 15.60 -3.75 -15.48
CA LEU A 144 14.44 -3.35 -14.67
C LEU A 144 13.70 -2.10 -15.17
N PHE A 145 14.42 -1.12 -15.73
CA PHE A 145 13.90 0.24 -15.94
C PHE A 145 14.19 0.84 -17.31
N LYS A 146 14.86 0.13 -18.24
CA LYS A 146 15.06 0.64 -19.60
C LYS A 146 13.70 0.79 -20.29
N ALA A 147 13.45 1.96 -20.87
CA ALA A 147 12.25 2.23 -21.66
C ALA A 147 12.32 1.50 -23.01
N GLU A 148 11.16 1.02 -23.47
CA GLU A 148 11.02 0.44 -24.81
C GLU A 148 11.34 1.51 -25.87
N ASN A 149 12.02 1.11 -26.95
CA ASN A 149 12.44 1.97 -28.07
C ASN A 149 13.54 3.01 -27.77
N THR A 150 14.29 2.87 -26.67
CA THR A 150 15.47 3.72 -26.48
C THR A 150 16.58 3.32 -27.45
N ALA A 151 17.05 4.25 -28.29
CA ALA A 151 18.19 4.02 -29.19
C ALA A 151 19.45 3.64 -28.38
N GLY A 152 20.09 2.52 -28.73
CA GLY A 152 21.24 1.99 -28.01
C GLY A 152 21.09 0.50 -27.70
N GLY A 153 22.00 -0.30 -28.25
CA GLY A 153 21.93 -1.75 -28.36
C GLY A 153 21.45 -2.50 -27.10
N ASP A 154 20.64 -3.51 -27.34
CA ASP A 154 20.00 -4.38 -26.35
C ASP A 154 20.96 -5.40 -25.72
N ALA A 155 22.26 -5.30 -26.03
CA ALA A 155 23.26 -6.32 -25.72
C ALA A 155 23.38 -6.63 -24.22
N PHE A 156 23.18 -5.66 -23.32
CA PHE A 156 23.24 -5.89 -21.87
C PHE A 156 21.90 -6.28 -21.24
N VAL A 157 20.81 -6.41 -22.01
CA VAL A 157 19.48 -6.71 -21.48
C VAL A 157 18.89 -8.00 -22.06
N SER A 158 18.95 -8.22 -23.38
CA SER A 158 18.36 -9.42 -24.00
C SER A 158 19.35 -10.57 -24.17
N GLU A 159 20.37 -10.37 -25.00
CA GLU A 159 21.30 -11.43 -25.38
C GLU A 159 22.42 -11.65 -24.36
N GLY A 160 22.86 -10.56 -23.72
CA GLY A 160 24.02 -10.54 -22.85
C GLY A 160 25.30 -10.19 -23.60
N PHE A 161 26.20 -9.52 -22.91
CA PHE A 161 27.50 -9.11 -23.41
C PHE A 161 28.53 -10.22 -23.19
N LYS A 162 29.18 -10.66 -24.28
CA LYS A 162 30.21 -11.72 -24.25
C LYS A 162 31.55 -11.32 -24.87
N ALA A 163 31.66 -10.14 -25.46
CA ALA A 163 32.87 -9.70 -26.17
C ALA A 163 33.94 -9.25 -25.18
N TRP A 164 34.51 -10.20 -24.41
CA TRP A 164 35.47 -9.93 -23.32
C TRP A 164 36.73 -9.17 -23.75
N ASN A 165 37.02 -9.14 -25.06
CA ASN A 165 38.11 -8.35 -25.65
C ASN A 165 37.77 -6.88 -25.87
N ARG A 166 36.51 -6.45 -25.69
CA ARG A 166 36.00 -5.09 -25.92
C ARG A 166 35.55 -4.42 -24.62
N ILE A 167 36.48 -4.21 -23.70
CA ILE A 167 36.17 -3.68 -22.37
C ILE A 167 35.62 -2.24 -22.42
N GLU A 168 36.00 -1.49 -23.45
CA GLU A 168 35.50 -0.15 -23.76
C GLU A 168 33.99 -0.12 -23.90
N THR A 169 33.34 -1.17 -24.44
CA THR A 169 31.88 -1.21 -24.52
C THR A 169 31.18 -1.36 -23.17
N ILE A 170 31.83 -1.97 -22.17
CA ILE A 170 31.33 -1.99 -20.78
C ILE A 170 31.47 -0.59 -20.17
N ARG A 171 32.60 0.08 -20.43
CA ARG A 171 32.85 1.44 -19.96
C ARG A 171 31.85 2.44 -20.57
N ASP A 172 31.62 2.35 -21.87
CA ASP A 172 30.76 3.25 -22.63
C ASP A 172 29.27 2.95 -22.42
N HIS A 173 28.92 1.78 -21.87
CA HIS A 173 27.53 1.41 -21.54
C HIS A 173 26.86 2.44 -20.63
N VAL A 174 27.57 2.90 -19.59
CA VAL A 174 27.07 3.92 -18.66
C VAL A 174 26.81 5.23 -19.42
N GLY A 175 27.64 5.56 -20.40
CA GLY A 175 27.49 6.72 -21.27
C GLY A 175 27.51 8.06 -20.52
N LYS A 176 26.96 9.10 -21.16
CA LYS A 176 26.80 10.45 -20.59
C LYS A 176 25.52 10.55 -19.74
N HIS A 177 25.29 11.68 -19.10
CA HIS A 177 24.14 11.95 -18.20
C HIS A 177 22.75 11.66 -18.81
N THR A 178 22.57 11.75 -20.14
CA THR A 178 21.32 11.43 -20.84
C THR A 178 21.28 10.02 -21.44
N SER A 179 22.24 9.15 -21.10
CA SER A 179 22.27 7.78 -21.60
C SER A 179 21.06 6.99 -21.13
N SER A 180 20.73 5.93 -21.88
CA SER A 180 19.68 4.99 -21.50
C SER A 180 19.90 4.39 -20.10
N HIS A 181 21.17 4.12 -19.74
CA HIS A 181 21.54 3.63 -18.41
C HIS A 181 21.23 4.65 -17.31
N ASN A 182 21.71 5.90 -17.46
CA ASN A 182 21.50 6.92 -16.44
C ASN A 182 20.02 7.29 -16.28
N ASN A 183 19.24 7.29 -17.36
CA ASN A 183 17.78 7.45 -17.28
C ASN A 183 17.13 6.29 -16.50
N ALA A 184 17.59 5.05 -16.70
CA ALA A 184 17.12 3.88 -15.94
C ALA A 184 17.50 3.97 -14.45
N VAL A 185 18.71 4.47 -14.13
CA VAL A 185 19.15 4.76 -12.75
C VAL A 185 18.22 5.77 -12.08
N ILE A 186 17.96 6.92 -12.73
CA ILE A 186 17.04 7.95 -12.21
C ILE A 186 15.64 7.35 -11.97
N THR A 187 15.15 6.54 -12.90
CA THR A 187 13.83 5.89 -12.77
C THR A 187 13.80 4.93 -11.59
N MET A 188 14.87 4.15 -11.36
CA MET A 188 15.01 3.27 -10.20
C MET A 188 15.00 4.05 -8.87
N GLU A 189 15.68 5.19 -8.82
CA GLU A 189 15.71 6.05 -7.63
C GLU A 189 14.32 6.63 -7.32
N LEU A 190 13.62 7.15 -8.33
CA LEU A 190 12.26 7.66 -8.19
C LEU A 190 11.30 6.55 -7.70
N PHE A 191 11.39 5.37 -8.29
CA PHE A 191 10.61 4.20 -7.89
C PHE A 191 10.85 3.80 -6.43
N THR A 192 12.11 3.81 -6.00
CA THR A 192 12.48 3.47 -4.62
C THR A 192 11.97 4.51 -3.62
N LYS A 193 12.03 5.80 -3.96
CA LYS A 193 11.51 6.90 -3.13
C LYS A 193 9.98 6.85 -2.99
N GLN A 194 9.26 6.54 -4.08
CA GLN A 194 7.80 6.41 -4.05
C GLN A 194 7.33 5.31 -3.08
N LYS A 195 8.04 4.18 -3.03
CA LYS A 195 7.77 3.09 -2.09
C LYS A 195 7.82 3.56 -0.64
N GLY A 196 8.82 4.36 -0.28
CA GLY A 196 8.96 4.93 1.07
C GLY A 196 7.74 5.76 1.46
N SER A 197 7.26 6.62 0.57
CA SER A 197 6.11 7.50 0.83
C SER A 197 4.80 6.73 1.02
N ILE A 198 4.46 5.83 0.09
CA ILE A 198 3.16 5.12 0.11
C ILE A 198 3.10 4.11 1.25
N VAL A 199 4.15 3.31 1.47
CA VAL A 199 4.16 2.31 2.56
C VAL A 199 4.08 3.00 3.91
N THR A 200 4.79 4.11 4.10
CA THR A 200 4.74 4.88 5.36
C THR A 200 3.36 5.48 5.58
N ALA A 201 2.74 6.06 4.54
CA ALA A 201 1.39 6.61 4.64
C ALA A 201 0.33 5.54 4.97
N LEU A 202 0.37 4.39 4.29
CA LEU A 202 -0.55 3.27 4.55
C LEU A 202 -0.34 2.66 5.94
N SER A 203 0.92 2.52 6.38
CA SER A 203 1.22 2.01 7.73
C SER A 203 0.69 2.95 8.80
N LYS A 204 0.93 4.26 8.65
CA LYS A 204 0.39 5.29 9.56
C LYS A 204 -1.13 5.26 9.61
N GLN A 205 -1.81 5.17 8.46
CA GLN A 205 -3.26 5.05 8.40
C GLN A 205 -3.75 3.77 9.10
N THR A 206 -3.04 2.66 8.94
CA THR A 206 -3.35 1.38 9.61
C THR A 206 -3.20 1.51 11.12
N ASP A 207 -2.13 2.15 11.60
CA ASP A 207 -1.89 2.38 13.03
C ASP A 207 -2.97 3.27 13.67
N GLU A 208 -3.37 4.34 12.97
CA GLU A 208 -4.46 5.23 13.42
C GLU A 208 -5.80 4.47 13.52
N ILE A 209 -6.16 3.66 12.51
CA ILE A 209 -7.37 2.83 12.53
C ILE A 209 -7.33 1.81 13.66
N MET A 210 -6.20 1.11 13.85
CA MET A 210 -6.02 0.13 14.91
C MET A 210 -6.09 0.77 16.30
N SER A 211 -5.46 1.93 16.48
CA SER A 211 -5.51 2.70 17.72
C SER A 211 -6.95 3.11 18.06
N ALA A 212 -7.68 3.67 17.09
CA ALA A 212 -9.08 4.04 17.26
C ALA A 212 -10.00 2.84 17.54
N TYR A 213 -9.72 1.67 16.96
CA TYR A 213 -10.43 0.43 17.30
C TYR A 213 -10.15 -0.04 18.73
N ARG A 214 -8.88 -0.05 19.15
CA ARG A 214 -8.50 -0.44 20.52
C ARG A 214 -9.16 0.46 21.56
N LYS A 215 -9.16 1.78 21.34
CA LYS A 215 -9.81 2.73 22.26
C LYS A 215 -11.32 2.54 22.35
N ARG A 216 -12.01 2.25 21.24
CA ARG A 216 -13.44 1.86 21.28
C ARG A 216 -13.68 0.58 22.07
N LEU A 217 -12.84 -0.43 21.84
CA LEU A 217 -12.97 -1.71 22.52
C LEU A 217 -12.74 -1.54 24.04
N GLU A 218 -11.77 -0.72 24.43
CA GLU A 218 -11.50 -0.34 25.81
C GLU A 218 -12.74 0.29 26.47
N ALA A 219 -13.34 1.30 25.83
CA ALA A 219 -14.58 1.92 26.33
C ALA A 219 -15.73 0.90 26.48
N SER A 220 -15.87 0.00 25.49
CA SER A 220 -16.89 -1.06 25.50
C SER A 220 -16.68 -2.05 26.65
N ILE A 221 -15.44 -2.47 26.89
CA ILE A 221 -15.08 -3.38 27.99
C ILE A 221 -15.32 -2.69 29.34
N THR A 222 -14.95 -1.41 29.48
CA THR A 222 -15.19 -0.62 30.69
C THR A 222 -16.68 -0.55 31.03
N ALA A 223 -17.52 -0.23 30.04
CA ALA A 223 -18.97 -0.19 30.23
C ALA A 223 -19.55 -1.58 30.59
N ILE A 224 -19.13 -2.64 29.88
CA ILE A 224 -19.58 -4.01 30.17
C ILE A 224 -19.17 -4.44 31.58
N ARG A 225 -17.92 -4.20 31.95
CA ARG A 225 -17.40 -4.55 33.28
C ARG A 225 -18.19 -3.86 34.38
N TRP A 226 -18.50 -2.58 34.22
CA TRP A 226 -19.31 -1.84 35.19
C TRP A 226 -20.72 -2.44 35.31
N LEU A 227 -21.38 -2.71 34.18
CA LEU A 227 -22.73 -3.31 34.18
C LEU A 227 -22.77 -4.69 34.82
N LEU A 228 -21.79 -5.55 34.52
CA LEU A 228 -21.66 -6.87 35.14
C LEU A 228 -21.48 -6.75 36.66
N LEU A 229 -20.63 -5.83 37.13
CA LEU A 229 -20.38 -5.64 38.56
C LEU A 229 -21.61 -5.14 39.31
N GLN A 230 -22.46 -4.32 38.66
CA GLN A 230 -23.69 -3.81 39.27
C GLN A 230 -24.91 -4.74 39.07
N GLY A 231 -24.79 -5.79 38.25
CA GLY A 231 -25.92 -6.66 37.91
C GLY A 231 -27.01 -5.96 37.09
N LEU A 232 -26.64 -4.94 36.31
CA LEU A 232 -27.61 -4.13 35.56
C LEU A 232 -27.86 -4.70 34.16
N PRO A 233 -29.09 -4.53 33.62
CA PRO A 233 -29.36 -4.90 32.24
C PRO A 233 -28.55 -4.01 31.28
N PHE A 234 -28.03 -4.60 30.20
CA PHE A 234 -27.20 -3.89 29.22
C PHE A 234 -28.04 -3.09 28.23
N ARG A 235 -29.18 -3.67 27.85
CA ARG A 235 -30.02 -3.26 26.73
C ARG A 235 -31.25 -2.50 27.21
N GLY A 236 -31.69 -1.54 26.41
CA GLY A 236 -33.01 -0.91 26.52
C GLY A 236 -34.02 -1.66 25.65
N HIS A 237 -35.31 -1.36 25.84
CA HIS A 237 -36.36 -1.87 24.93
C HIS A 237 -36.24 -1.25 23.53
N ASP A 238 -35.83 0.01 23.46
CA ASP A 238 -35.55 0.74 22.23
C ASP A 238 -34.20 1.45 22.30
N GLU A 239 -33.28 1.07 21.43
CA GLU A 239 -31.93 1.65 21.31
C GLU A 239 -31.81 2.69 20.19
N SER A 240 -32.93 3.03 19.53
CA SER A 240 -33.00 4.07 18.51
C SER A 240 -32.51 5.41 19.04
N GLU A 241 -32.03 6.28 18.15
CA GLU A 241 -31.50 7.58 18.57
C GLU A 241 -32.53 8.51 19.20
N ASN A 242 -33.82 8.29 18.91
CA ASN A 242 -34.92 9.09 19.42
C ASN A 242 -35.48 8.57 20.75
N SER A 243 -35.02 7.40 21.21
CA SER A 243 -35.44 6.85 22.49
C SER A 243 -34.83 7.65 23.64
N MET A 244 -35.67 8.01 24.62
CA MET A 244 -35.21 8.63 25.87
C MET A 244 -34.37 7.67 26.74
N ASN A 245 -34.54 6.35 26.55
CA ASN A 245 -33.78 5.34 27.27
C ASN A 245 -33.27 4.27 26.30
N ARG A 246 -32.05 4.48 25.82
CA ARG A 246 -31.36 3.63 24.84
C ARG A 246 -30.68 2.41 25.45
N GLY A 247 -30.91 2.15 26.75
CA GLY A 247 -30.21 1.10 27.49
C GLY A 247 -28.91 1.55 28.12
N ASN A 248 -28.57 0.89 29.23
CA ASN A 248 -27.46 1.32 30.08
C ASN A 248 -26.10 1.26 29.38
N PHE A 249 -25.88 0.33 28.45
CA PHE A 249 -24.61 0.25 27.73
C PHE A 249 -24.35 1.47 26.84
N ILE A 250 -25.35 1.89 26.05
CA ILE A 250 -25.23 3.07 25.18
C ILE A 250 -25.08 4.34 26.03
N SER A 251 -25.84 4.44 27.12
CA SER A 251 -25.75 5.59 28.04
C SER A 251 -24.37 5.69 28.70
N LEU A 252 -23.76 4.57 29.10
CA LEU A 252 -22.40 4.57 29.66
C LEU A 252 -21.35 4.96 28.63
N LEU A 253 -21.46 4.47 27.38
CA LEU A 253 -20.56 4.91 26.31
C LEU A 253 -20.69 6.42 26.04
N ALA A 254 -21.91 6.96 26.08
CA ALA A 254 -22.14 8.40 25.95
C ALA A 254 -21.47 9.16 27.11
N LEU A 255 -21.65 8.70 28.35
CA LEU A 255 -21.01 9.30 29.52
C LEU A 255 -19.46 9.26 29.43
N LEU A 256 -18.89 8.12 29.04
CA LEU A 256 -17.45 7.99 28.83
C LEU A 256 -16.94 8.95 27.75
N SER A 257 -17.73 9.14 26.68
CA SER A 257 -17.39 10.06 25.59
C SER A 257 -17.48 11.54 25.96
N GLU A 258 -18.29 11.88 26.96
CA GLU A 258 -18.43 13.25 27.47
C GLU A 258 -17.25 13.65 28.35
N HIS A 259 -16.70 12.70 29.10
CA HIS A 259 -15.60 12.94 30.04
C HIS A 259 -14.21 12.63 29.50
N ASP A 260 -14.09 11.88 28.40
CA ASP A 260 -12.81 11.54 27.77
C ASP A 260 -12.76 11.95 26.28
N PRO A 261 -11.93 12.95 25.91
CA PRO A 261 -11.75 13.36 24.51
C PRO A 261 -11.23 12.25 23.58
N GLU A 262 -10.52 11.25 24.09
CA GLU A 262 -10.08 10.10 23.30
C GLU A 262 -11.25 9.20 22.93
N TYR A 263 -12.18 8.96 23.86
CA TYR A 263 -13.40 8.20 23.59
C TYR A 263 -14.39 8.98 22.72
N SER A 264 -14.52 10.29 22.95
CA SER A 264 -15.37 11.19 22.16
C SER A 264 -15.16 11.05 20.65
N LYS A 265 -13.90 10.89 20.23
CA LYS A 265 -13.52 10.79 18.80
C LYS A 265 -13.79 9.43 18.18
N VAL A 266 -14.10 8.41 18.95
CA VAL A 266 -14.09 7.03 18.45
C VAL A 266 -15.36 6.25 18.75
N VAL A 267 -16.16 6.58 19.76
CA VAL A 267 -17.36 5.79 20.11
C VAL A 267 -18.65 6.28 19.42
N LEU A 268 -19.70 5.46 19.47
CA LEU A 268 -21.04 5.78 18.96
C LEU A 268 -21.01 6.27 17.50
N LYS A 269 -21.54 7.47 17.23
CA LYS A 269 -21.62 8.07 15.89
C LYS A 269 -20.26 8.39 15.27
N MET A 270 -19.21 8.51 16.09
CA MET A 270 -17.86 8.78 15.61
C MET A 270 -17.14 7.51 15.13
N ALA A 271 -17.69 6.33 15.43
CA ALA A 271 -17.18 5.08 14.90
C ALA A 271 -17.64 4.87 13.44
N PRO A 272 -16.78 4.34 12.55
CA PRO A 272 -17.14 4.10 11.16
C PRO A 272 -18.14 2.94 11.02
N GLY A 273 -19.27 3.22 10.36
CA GLY A 273 -20.26 2.22 9.90
C GLY A 273 -20.64 1.21 10.98
N ASN A 274 -20.37 -0.07 10.71
CA ASN A 274 -20.75 -1.20 11.58
C ASN A 274 -19.80 -1.43 12.76
N CYS A 275 -18.75 -0.62 12.93
CA CYS A 275 -17.73 -0.83 13.96
C CYS A 275 -18.03 -0.08 15.27
N GLN A 276 -19.30 0.18 15.58
CA GLN A 276 -19.72 0.86 16.81
C GLN A 276 -19.58 -0.01 18.06
N LEU A 277 -19.48 -1.34 17.89
CA LEU A 277 -19.45 -2.35 18.97
C LEU A 277 -20.71 -2.39 19.86
N THR A 278 -21.80 -1.78 19.39
CA THR A 278 -23.08 -1.67 20.11
C THR A 278 -24.07 -2.79 19.78
N SER A 279 -23.81 -3.63 18.77
CA SER A 279 -24.77 -4.66 18.33
C SER A 279 -24.91 -5.82 19.33
N PRO A 280 -26.09 -6.49 19.39
CA PRO A 280 -26.35 -7.62 20.30
C PRO A 280 -25.30 -8.72 20.25
N ILE A 281 -24.91 -9.08 19.03
CA ILE A 281 -23.93 -10.14 18.77
C ILE A 281 -22.56 -9.73 19.31
N VAL A 282 -22.10 -8.52 18.97
CA VAL A 282 -20.77 -8.05 19.38
C VAL A 282 -20.66 -7.88 20.89
N GLN A 283 -21.68 -7.35 21.56
CA GLN A 283 -21.67 -7.27 23.02
C GLN A 283 -21.62 -8.66 23.66
N LYS A 284 -22.37 -9.63 23.12
CA LYS A 284 -22.33 -11.02 23.61
C LYS A 284 -20.95 -11.64 23.42
N ASP A 285 -20.29 -11.37 22.30
CA ASP A 285 -18.93 -11.84 22.05
C ASP A 285 -17.92 -11.25 23.04
N ILE A 286 -18.01 -9.95 23.32
CA ILE A 286 -17.16 -9.29 24.32
C ILE A 286 -17.41 -9.88 25.71
N ILE A 287 -18.68 -10.08 26.10
CA ILE A 287 -19.04 -10.69 27.39
C ILE A 287 -18.46 -12.11 27.50
N ASN A 288 -18.60 -12.92 26.46
CA ASN A 288 -18.06 -14.28 26.42
C ASN A 288 -16.53 -14.28 26.50
N ALA A 289 -15.85 -13.32 25.85
CA ALA A 289 -14.42 -13.15 25.97
C ALA A 289 -14.01 -12.77 27.40
N CYS A 290 -14.70 -11.81 28.03
CA CYS A 290 -14.47 -11.46 29.43
C CYS A 290 -14.64 -12.67 30.35
N ALA A 291 -15.68 -13.49 30.14
CA ALA A 291 -15.91 -14.70 30.94
C ALA A 291 -14.76 -15.73 30.78
N LYS A 292 -14.29 -15.94 29.55
CA LYS A 292 -13.17 -16.85 29.26
C LYS A 292 -11.87 -16.38 29.93
N GLU A 293 -11.51 -15.10 29.76
CA GLU A 293 -10.29 -14.54 30.37
C GLU A 293 -10.36 -14.53 31.90
N THR A 294 -11.53 -14.21 32.47
CA THR A 294 -11.73 -14.27 33.93
C THR A 294 -11.54 -15.70 34.45
N THR A 295 -12.14 -16.69 33.77
CA THR A 295 -12.00 -18.10 34.14
C THR A 295 -10.55 -18.56 34.04
N LYS A 296 -9.85 -18.16 32.99
CA LYS A 296 -8.42 -18.47 32.79
C LYS A 296 -7.56 -17.89 33.92
N ALA A 297 -7.76 -16.63 34.29
CA ALA A 297 -7.03 -15.99 35.38
C ALA A 297 -7.22 -16.72 36.72
N ILE A 298 -8.47 -17.11 37.05
CA ILE A 298 -8.77 -17.89 38.27
C ILE A 298 -8.07 -19.26 38.26
N LEU A 299 -8.03 -19.94 37.11
CA LEU A 299 -7.35 -21.23 36.97
C LEU A 299 -5.82 -21.11 37.10
N GLU A 300 -5.24 -20.04 36.57
CA GLU A 300 -3.80 -19.76 36.71
C GLU A 300 -3.42 -19.45 38.16
N GLU A 301 -4.23 -18.65 38.86
CA GLU A 301 -4.05 -18.37 40.30
C GLU A 301 -4.08 -19.66 41.13
N ARG A 302 -5.06 -20.54 40.86
CA ARG A 302 -5.16 -21.84 41.56
C ARG A 302 -3.93 -22.73 41.36
N LYS A 303 -3.35 -22.76 40.16
CA LYS A 303 -2.12 -23.53 39.88
C LYS A 303 -0.92 -22.97 40.65
N PHE A 304 -0.81 -21.65 40.77
CA PHE A 304 0.23 -21.00 41.57
C PHE A 304 0.13 -21.38 43.05
N VAL A 305 -1.08 -21.39 43.63
CA VAL A 305 -1.29 -21.76 45.04
C VAL A 305 -0.89 -23.22 45.32
N THR A 306 -1.20 -24.16 44.42
CA THR A 306 -0.85 -25.59 44.61
C THR A 306 0.66 -25.89 44.55
N HIS A 307 1.44 -25.09 43.81
CA HIS A 307 2.89 -25.24 43.78
C HIS A 307 3.59 -24.69 45.04
N HIS A 308 3.01 -23.69 45.70
CA HIS A 308 3.58 -23.11 46.93
C HIS A 308 3.21 -23.88 48.21
N SER A 309 2.10 -24.63 48.22
CA SER A 309 1.75 -25.52 49.35
C SER A 309 2.54 -26.85 49.36
N SER A 310 3.38 -27.10 48.36
CA SER A 310 4.13 -28.36 48.19
C SER A 310 5.59 -28.29 48.66
N ASN A 311 6.00 -27.21 49.36
CA ASN A 311 7.35 -27.10 49.91
C ASN A 311 7.30 -27.23 51.45
N PRO A 312 7.34 -28.45 52.01
CA PRO A 312 7.51 -28.62 53.44
C PRO A 312 8.93 -28.18 53.83
N ALA A 313 9.01 -27.35 54.86
CA ALA A 313 10.25 -26.90 55.48
C ALA A 313 11.20 -28.08 55.72
N GLN A 314 12.40 -28.00 55.13
CA GLN A 314 13.54 -28.78 55.61
C GLN A 314 14.06 -28.10 56.86
N SER A 315 13.78 -28.69 58.02
CA SER A 315 14.50 -28.50 59.28
C SER A 315 14.57 -29.82 60.02
#